data_AF-A0A2N3B4S5-F1
#
_entry.id   AF-A0A2N3B4S5-F1
#
_cell.length_a   1.000
_cell.length_b   1.000
_cell.length_c   1.000
_cell.angle_alpha   90.00
_cell.angle_beta   90.00
_cell.angle_gamma   90.00
#
_symmetry.space_group_name_H-M   'P 1'
#
loop_
_entity.id
_entity.type
_entity.pdbx_description
1 polymer ?
#
loop_
_entity_poly.entity_id
_entity_poly.type
_entity_poly.pdbx_seq_one_letter_code
_entity_poly.pdbx_strand_id
1 'polypeptide(L)'
;MPRRRDDSLDAAVITLAQQGVRASDIARRLGVTSGRIHTVLHFLRRHGAEFPRVKSGPSGDLQGARLTRLSGALRAALAPYAAARQMSVKALAVQILWIVARDRLVDAIIDDEETEE
;
A
#
# COMPACT_ATOMS: atom_id res chain seq x y z
N MET A 1 -8.59 33.19 4.90
CA MET A 1 -9.18 32.73 3.62
C MET A 1 -9.79 31.36 3.83
N PRO A 2 -11.12 31.19 3.90
CA PRO A 2 -11.72 29.87 4.06
C PRO A 2 -11.72 29.18 2.69
N ARG A 3 -11.05 28.02 2.59
CA ARG A 3 -11.13 27.13 1.41
C ARG A 3 -12.60 26.78 1.20
N ARG A 4 -13.15 27.07 0.01
CA ARG A 4 -14.45 26.55 -0.44
C ARG A 4 -14.44 25.04 -0.17
N ARG A 5 -15.18 24.61 0.86
CA ARG A 5 -15.56 23.20 1.01
C ARG A 5 -16.42 22.90 -0.20
N ASP A 6 -16.01 21.92 -1.00
CA ASP A 6 -16.85 21.40 -2.07
C ASP A 6 -17.99 20.61 -1.40
N ASP A 7 -18.98 21.30 -0.83
CA ASP A 7 -20.16 20.68 -0.21
C ASP A 7 -20.88 19.75 -1.21
N SER A 8 -20.71 20.02 -2.51
CA SER A 8 -21.17 19.17 -3.61
C SER A 8 -20.47 17.81 -3.67
N LEU A 9 -19.18 17.74 -3.31
CA LEU A 9 -18.43 16.48 -3.27
C LEU A 9 -18.83 15.65 -2.04
N ASP A 10 -19.06 16.31 -0.91
CA ASP A 10 -19.45 15.66 0.35
C ASP A 10 -20.84 15.01 0.21
N ALA A 11 -21.81 15.69 -0.38
CA ALA A 11 -23.14 15.14 -0.65
C ALA A 11 -23.08 13.90 -1.55
N ALA A 12 -22.31 13.95 -2.64
CA ALA A 12 -22.15 12.83 -3.56
C ALA A 12 -21.46 11.62 -2.90
N VAL A 13 -20.46 11.86 -2.04
CA VAL A 13 -19.77 10.82 -1.28
C VAL A 13 -20.71 10.17 -0.26
N ILE A 14 -21.57 10.94 0.43
CA ILE A 14 -22.56 10.39 1.37
C ILE A 14 -23.54 9.48 0.66
N THR A 15 -24.15 9.92 -0.45
CA THR A 15 -25.12 9.11 -1.19
C THR A 15 -24.51 7.78 -1.66
N LEU A 16 -23.29 7.82 -2.21
CA LEU A 16 -22.60 6.61 -2.66
C LEU A 16 -22.16 5.71 -1.49
N ALA A 17 -21.78 6.29 -0.36
CA ALA A 17 -21.41 5.54 0.84
C ALA A 17 -22.63 4.86 1.50
N GLN A 18 -23.79 5.51 1.51
CA GLN A 18 -25.06 4.94 1.97
C GLN A 18 -25.51 3.75 1.10
N GLN A 19 -25.25 3.81 -0.21
CA GLN A 19 -25.45 2.70 -1.13
C GLN A 19 -24.46 1.53 -0.93
N GLY A 20 -23.52 1.67 0.02
CA GLY A 20 -22.51 0.64 0.32
C GLY A 20 -21.43 0.51 -0.77
N VAL A 21 -21.30 1.50 -1.66
CA VAL A 21 -20.28 1.53 -2.72
C VAL A 21 -18.90 1.68 -2.10
N ARG A 22 -17.90 0.98 -2.63
CA ARG A 22 -16.52 1.00 -2.11
C ARG A 22 -15.87 2.36 -2.33
N ALA A 23 -15.00 2.77 -1.40
CA ALA A 23 -14.30 4.06 -1.47
C ALA A 23 -13.45 4.21 -2.75
N SER A 24 -12.89 3.11 -3.25
CA SER A 24 -12.17 3.06 -4.54
C SER A 24 -13.07 3.32 -5.73
N ASP A 25 -14.31 2.81 -5.69
CA ASP A 25 -15.28 2.96 -6.77
C ASP A 25 -15.90 4.36 -6.72
N ILE A 26 -16.12 4.91 -5.52
CA ILE A 26 -16.48 6.31 -5.30
C ILE A 26 -15.38 7.22 -5.87
N ALA A 27 -14.11 6.95 -5.56
CA ALA A 27 -12.97 7.69 -6.07
C ALA A 27 -12.93 7.68 -7.61
N ARG A 28 -13.13 6.50 -8.22
CA ARG A 28 -13.16 6.33 -9.68
C ARG A 28 -14.34 7.08 -10.32
N ARG A 29 -15.54 7.01 -9.73
CA ARG A 29 -16.74 7.68 -10.23
C ARG A 29 -16.66 9.19 -10.13
N LEU A 30 -16.02 9.71 -9.08
CA LEU A 30 -15.90 11.14 -8.82
C LEU A 30 -14.59 11.74 -9.38
N GLY A 31 -13.73 10.94 -10.01
CA GLY A 31 -12.46 11.40 -10.57
C GLY A 31 -11.48 11.93 -9.52
N VAL A 32 -11.58 11.48 -8.27
CA VAL A 32 -10.73 11.91 -7.15
C VAL A 32 -9.87 10.77 -6.64
N THR A 33 -8.85 11.11 -5.84
CA THR A 33 -7.98 10.09 -5.23
C THR A 33 -8.69 9.36 -4.10
N SER A 34 -8.41 8.06 -3.94
CA SER A 34 -8.93 7.26 -2.82
C SER A 34 -8.57 7.86 -1.45
N GLY A 35 -7.37 8.46 -1.34
CA GLY A 35 -6.94 9.17 -0.14
C GLY A 35 -7.87 10.34 0.22
N ARG A 36 -8.28 11.15 -0.78
CA ARG A 36 -9.23 12.25 -0.58
C ARG A 36 -10.60 11.73 -0.10
N ILE A 37 -11.09 10.63 -0.66
CA ILE A 37 -12.34 9.98 -0.21
C ILE A 37 -12.22 9.49 1.24
N HIS A 38 -11.10 8.88 1.65
CA HIS A 38 -10.89 8.47 3.03
C HIS A 38 -10.88 9.65 4.01
N THR A 39 -10.25 10.77 3.64
CA THR A 39 -10.27 12.00 4.44
C THR A 39 -11.68 12.56 4.58
N VAL A 40 -12.46 12.60 3.50
CA VAL A 40 -13.86 13.08 3.50
C VAL A 40 -14.74 12.15 4.34
N LEU A 41 -14.67 10.83 4.16
CA LEU A 41 -15.45 9.88 4.97
C LEU A 41 -15.09 9.96 6.46
N HIS A 42 -13.81 10.15 6.79
CA HIS A 42 -13.37 10.35 8.17
C HIS A 42 -13.93 11.64 8.76
N PHE A 43 -13.89 12.74 8.00
CA PHE A 43 -14.47 14.02 8.38
C PHE A 43 -15.98 13.91 8.61
N LEU A 44 -16.71 13.30 7.68
CA LEU A 44 -18.16 13.13 7.76
C LEU A 44 -18.61 12.29 8.97
N ARG A 45 -17.86 11.22 9.30
CA ARG A 45 -18.11 10.43 10.52
C ARG A 45 -17.90 11.23 11.79
N ARG A 46 -16.85 12.05 11.82
CA ARG A 46 -16.56 12.92 12.97
C ARG A 46 -17.62 14.02 13.15
N HIS A 47 -18.32 14.39 12.07
CA HIS A 47 -19.37 15.40 12.06
C HIS A 47 -20.80 14.81 12.07
N GLY A 48 -20.96 13.53 12.41
CA GLY A 48 -22.27 12.94 12.72
C GLY A 48 -23.02 12.32 11.55
N ALA A 49 -22.41 12.18 10.37
CA ALA A 49 -23.02 11.44 9.27
C ALA A 49 -22.96 9.92 9.52
N GLU A 50 -24.12 9.29 9.62
CA GLU A 50 -24.24 7.84 9.80
C GLU A 50 -24.33 7.16 8.43
N PHE A 51 -23.30 6.38 8.10
CA PHE A 51 -23.29 5.55 6.90
C PHE A 51 -22.59 4.22 7.20
N PRO A 52 -23.04 3.12 6.58
CA PRO A 52 -22.47 1.79 6.81
C PRO A 52 -20.97 1.79 6.52
N ARG A 53 -20.22 0.94 7.24
CA ARG A 53 -18.78 0.83 7.02
C ARG A 53 -18.56 0.39 5.58
N VAL A 54 -18.06 1.32 4.75
CA VAL A 54 -17.73 1.08 3.36
C VAL A 54 -16.91 -0.20 3.30
N LYS A 55 -17.42 -1.21 2.57
CA LYS A 55 -16.77 -2.51 2.48
C LYS A 55 -15.36 -2.28 1.95
N SER A 56 -14.36 -2.61 2.76
CA SER A 56 -13.01 -2.78 2.22
C SER A 56 -13.16 -3.78 1.08
N GLY A 57 -12.65 -3.43 -0.10
CA GLY A 57 -12.55 -4.42 -1.17
C GLY A 57 -11.72 -5.62 -0.66
N PRO A 58 -11.77 -6.77 -1.36
CA PRO A 58 -10.65 -7.71 -1.25
C PRO A 58 -9.40 -6.86 -1.43
N SER A 59 -8.53 -6.85 -0.41
CA SER A 59 -7.20 -6.26 -0.50
C SER A 59 -6.68 -6.73 -1.85
N GLY A 60 -6.51 -5.81 -2.81
CA GLY A 60 -6.20 -6.21 -4.18
C GLY A 60 -5.05 -7.19 -4.11
N ASP A 61 -5.34 -8.44 -4.49
CA ASP A 61 -4.32 -9.47 -4.60
C ASP A 61 -3.19 -8.85 -5.41
N LEU A 62 -1.98 -8.86 -4.84
CA LEU A 62 -0.72 -8.54 -5.51
C LEU A 62 -0.36 -7.06 -5.76
N GLN A 63 -0.81 -6.11 -4.94
CA GLN A 63 -0.10 -4.82 -4.82
C GLN A 63 0.33 -4.54 -3.38
N GLY A 64 1.49 -5.09 -3.01
CA GLY A 64 2.18 -4.72 -1.78
C GLY A 64 1.84 -5.60 -0.58
N ALA A 65 1.64 -6.90 -0.77
CA ALA A 65 1.77 -7.87 0.30
C ALA A 65 3.19 -7.79 0.89
N ARG A 66 3.43 -6.81 1.77
CA ARG A 66 4.53 -6.73 2.75
C ARG A 66 5.88 -7.32 2.33
N LEU A 67 6.28 -7.20 1.06
CA LEU A 67 7.57 -7.68 0.54
C LEU A 67 8.76 -7.02 1.25
N THR A 68 8.50 -6.00 2.07
CA THR A 68 9.53 -5.27 2.83
C THR A 68 9.32 -5.29 4.34
N ARG A 69 8.62 -6.27 4.92
CA ARG A 69 8.88 -6.60 6.33
C ARG A 69 10.03 -7.59 6.40
N LEU A 70 11.24 -7.09 6.10
CA LEU A 70 12.47 -7.74 6.54
C LEU A 70 12.33 -7.97 8.05
N SER A 71 12.58 -9.20 8.51
CA SER A 71 12.62 -9.49 9.93
C SER A 71 13.65 -8.60 10.62
N GLY A 72 13.49 -8.34 11.91
CA GLY A 72 14.44 -7.52 12.67
C GLY A 72 15.88 -8.06 12.55
N ALA A 73 16.03 -9.39 12.58
CA ALA A 73 17.30 -10.09 12.38
C ALA A 73 17.90 -9.83 10.99
N LEU A 74 17.11 -9.96 9.92
CA LEU A 74 17.59 -9.72 8.56
C LEU A 74 17.97 -8.24 8.34
N ARG A 75 17.22 -7.30 8.95
CA ARG A 75 17.58 -5.89 8.92
C ARG A 75 18.91 -5.62 9.63
N ALA A 76 19.15 -6.24 10.78
CA ALA A 76 20.41 -6.12 11.50
C ALA A 76 21.59 -6.68 10.69
N ALA A 77 21.39 -7.84 10.04
CA ALA A 77 22.40 -8.45 9.18
C ALA A 77 22.72 -7.58 7.95
N LEU A 78 21.74 -6.88 7.37
CA LEU A 78 21.92 -6.02 6.20
C LEU A 78 22.41 -4.60 6.55
N ALA A 79 22.29 -4.16 7.80
CA ALA A 79 22.70 -2.83 8.25
C ALA A 79 24.16 -2.45 7.93
N PRO A 80 25.18 -3.29 8.20
CA PRO A 80 26.57 -2.93 7.88
C PRO A 80 26.81 -2.74 6.38
N TYR A 81 26.20 -3.60 5.55
CA TYR A 81 26.32 -3.52 4.09
C TYR A 81 25.62 -2.30 3.50
N ALA A 82 24.53 -1.85 4.15
CA ALA A 82 23.78 -0.67 3.76
C ALA A 82 24.52 0.61 4.16
N ALA A 83 25.09 0.65 5.37
CA ALA A 83 25.91 1.75 5.87
C ALA A 83 27.15 1.97 4.99
N ALA A 84 27.85 0.90 4.60
CA ALA A 84 29.01 0.98 3.70
C ALA A 84 28.69 1.61 2.34
N ARG A 85 27.43 1.55 1.90
CA ARG A 85 26.94 2.10 0.62
C ARG A 85 26.15 3.39 0.78
N GLN A 86 26.04 3.93 2.00
CA GLN A 86 25.21 5.10 2.33
C GLN A 86 23.75 4.96 1.88
N MET A 87 23.21 3.74 1.96
CA MET A 87 21.85 3.43 1.53
C MET A 87 20.99 2.99 2.71
N SER A 88 19.66 3.17 2.59
CA SER A 88 18.74 2.53 3.54
C SER A 88 18.76 1.00 3.34
N VAL A 89 18.57 0.24 4.41
CA VAL A 89 18.49 -1.24 4.33
C VAL A 89 17.42 -1.70 3.34
N LYS A 90 16.31 -0.95 3.22
CA LYS A 90 15.26 -1.22 2.22
C LYS A 90 15.77 -0.99 0.80
N ALA A 91 16.50 0.09 0.54
CA ALA A 91 17.06 0.38 -0.77
C ALA A 91 18.11 -0.68 -1.17
N LEU A 92 18.95 -1.09 -0.22
CA LEU A 92 19.89 -2.19 -0.45
C LEU A 92 19.19 -3.50 -0.79
N ALA A 93 18.16 -3.88 -0.03
CA ALA A 93 17.40 -5.11 -0.29
C ALA A 93 16.77 -5.11 -1.69
N VAL A 94 16.18 -3.98 -2.10
CA VAL A 94 15.61 -3.84 -3.46
C VAL A 94 16.71 -3.93 -4.53
N GLN A 95 17.88 -3.34 -4.29
CA GLN A 95 19.00 -3.40 -5.23
C GLN A 95 19.54 -4.83 -5.37
N ILE A 96 19.66 -5.57 -4.26
CA ILE A 96 20.06 -6.99 -4.28
C ILE A 96 19.05 -7.80 -5.09
N LEU A 97 17.75 -7.66 -4.81
CA LEU A 97 16.69 -8.34 -5.56
C LEU A 97 16.73 -8.01 -7.06
N TRP A 98 17.03 -6.75 -7.40
CA TRP A 98 17.17 -6.33 -8.80
C TRP A 98 18.37 -7.00 -9.49
N ILE A 99 19.54 -7.07 -8.82
CA ILE A 99 20.74 -7.75 -9.35
C ILE A 99 20.45 -9.24 -9.55
N VAL A 100 19.87 -9.89 -8.54
CA VAL A 100 19.52 -11.32 -8.58
C VAL A 100 18.56 -11.62 -9.74
N ALA A 101 17.53 -10.79 -9.93
CA ALA A 101 16.59 -10.95 -11.03
C ALA A 101 17.22 -10.67 -12.41
N ARG A 102 18.03 -9.61 -12.53
CA ARG A 102 18.69 -9.23 -13.79
C ARG A 102 19.68 -10.30 -14.25
N ASP A 103 20.47 -10.81 -13.32
CA ASP A 103 21.56 -11.75 -13.62
C ASP A 103 21.10 -13.21 -13.57
N ARG A 104 19.77 -13.45 -13.49
CA ARG A 104 19.12 -14.78 -13.42
C ARG A 104 19.70 -15.69 -12.34
N LEU A 105 20.09 -15.10 -11.20
CA LEU A 105 20.66 -15.81 -10.05
C LEU A 105 19.61 -16.38 -9.11
N VAL A 106 18.32 -16.26 -9.46
CA VAL A 106 17.21 -16.74 -8.61
C VAL A 106 17.35 -18.23 -8.38
N ASP A 107 17.48 -19.00 -9.46
CA ASP A 107 17.57 -20.45 -9.39
C ASP A 107 18.84 -20.88 -8.64
N ALA A 108 19.97 -20.21 -8.86
CA ALA A 108 21.24 -20.51 -8.18
C ALA A 108 21.29 -20.16 -6.67
N ILE A 109 20.43 -19.27 -6.19
CA ILE A 109 20.36 -18.87 -4.77
C ILE A 109 19.30 -19.69 -4.02
N ILE A 110 18.26 -20.12 -4.74
CA ILE A 110 17.13 -20.87 -4.18
C ILE A 110 17.34 -22.38 -4.34
N ASP A 111 18.31 -22.84 -5.13
CA ASP A 111 18.56 -24.27 -5.38
C ASP A 111 18.74 -25.04 -4.06
N ASP A 112 17.63 -25.61 -3.61
CA ASP A 112 17.43 -26.52 -2.49
C ASP A 112 17.27 -27.95 -3.06
N GLU A 113 17.80 -28.22 -4.25
CA GLU A 113 18.08 -29.59 -4.65
C GLU A 113 19.31 -30.06 -3.85
N GLU A 114 19.06 -30.50 -2.61
CA GLU A 114 19.80 -31.62 -2.05
C GLU A 114 19.78 -32.72 -3.11
N THR A 115 20.85 -32.79 -3.90
CA THR A 115 21.14 -33.97 -4.71
C THR A 115 21.51 -35.06 -3.70
N GLU A 116 20.50 -35.78 -3.20
CA GLU A 116 20.70 -37.09 -2.60
C GLU A 116 21.29 -38.01 -3.69
N GLU A 117 22.59 -38.29 -3.59
CA GLU A 117 23.23 -39.50 -4.14
C GLU A 117 23.78 -40.35 -2.99
#